data_AF-A0A0L0QKU7-F1
#
_entry.id   AF-A0A0L0QKU7-F1
#
_cell.length_a   1.000
_cell.length_b   1.000
_cell.length_c   1.000
_cell.angle_alpha   90.00
_cell.angle_beta   90.00
_cell.angle_gamma   90.00
#
_symmetry.space_group_name_H-M   'P 1'
#
loop_
_entity.id
_entity.type
_entity.pdbx_description
1 polymer ?
#
loop_
_entity_poly.entity_id
_entity_poly.type
_entity_poly.pdbx_seq_one_letter_code
_entity_poly.pdbx_strand_id
1 'polypeptide(L)'
;MTTIGMLSHRNDPKTVFKSYAYAAAAKMEGVEFFFFSPGRVNLKEKTILGWVYVMGEWIEKTVPFPDVIYNSSPPITEKQEVIVEALRQDIPFTSNPIGDKMSVYNRIKKDGTFSNYLIPSVDITKFDVVNDLLNEYQEIIVKPASGAKGIGIVYIQQEDDQYTIYQNQLKQVLTKIELKQFIENIIKNDAFLSQPFIQSKTNNGLSYDFRLHTQKDGEGQWTLTTIYPRIAGEGVVANLSGGGYSAIFESFLKHEFEEKFYDVKRTLEHFAVHFSTHFDGLYNEPLDELGIDIGIDANRKIWIFEVNWRPGPPILFSLEQDVTKRMIRYACYLQLQKARLMQS
;
A
#
# COMPACT_ATOMS: atom_id res chain seq x y z
N MET A 1 9.04 -7.41 -29.88
CA MET A 1 8.61 -8.17 -28.69
C MET A 1 8.90 -7.26 -27.51
N THR A 2 7.94 -7.06 -26.62
CA THR A 2 8.11 -6.13 -25.48
C THR A 2 9.17 -6.67 -24.52
N THR A 3 10.03 -5.80 -24.03
CA THR A 3 11.04 -6.13 -23.02
C THR A 3 10.76 -5.34 -21.72
N ILE A 4 10.65 -6.05 -20.60
CA ILE A 4 10.38 -5.49 -19.27
C ILE A 4 11.61 -5.68 -18.36
N GLY A 5 12.08 -4.58 -17.77
CA GLY A 5 13.12 -4.61 -16.73
C GLY A 5 12.53 -4.47 -15.33
N MET A 6 12.69 -5.47 -14.46
CA MET A 6 12.35 -5.36 -13.04
C MET A 6 13.50 -4.69 -12.28
N LEU A 7 13.25 -3.45 -11.84
CA LEU A 7 14.20 -2.66 -11.09
C LEU A 7 14.08 -2.94 -9.58
N SER A 8 15.19 -3.25 -8.93
CA SER A 8 15.29 -3.42 -7.48
C SER A 8 16.52 -2.73 -6.90
N HIS A 9 16.44 -2.26 -5.66
CA HIS A 9 17.63 -1.79 -4.92
C HIS A 9 18.59 -2.93 -4.57
N ARG A 10 18.11 -4.20 -4.56
CA ARG A 10 18.93 -5.40 -4.32
C ARG A 10 19.59 -5.87 -5.60
N ASN A 11 20.83 -6.33 -5.50
CA ASN A 11 21.62 -6.77 -6.66
C ASN A 11 21.33 -8.22 -7.11
N ASP A 12 20.90 -9.08 -6.19
CA ASP A 12 20.70 -10.52 -6.44
C ASP A 12 19.21 -10.87 -6.47
N PRO A 13 18.65 -11.32 -7.63
CA PRO A 13 17.26 -11.72 -7.74
C PRO A 13 16.88 -12.90 -6.84
N LYS A 14 17.83 -13.75 -6.43
CA LYS A 14 17.59 -14.86 -5.49
C LYS A 14 17.13 -14.38 -4.12
N THR A 15 17.48 -13.15 -3.75
CA THR A 15 17.04 -12.50 -2.50
C THR A 15 15.71 -11.75 -2.65
N VAL A 16 15.13 -11.75 -3.85
CA VAL A 16 13.87 -11.09 -4.21
C VAL A 16 12.94 -12.16 -4.77
N PHE A 17 12.38 -13.01 -3.91
CA PHE A 17 11.60 -14.19 -4.32
C PHE A 17 10.46 -13.88 -5.31
N LYS A 18 9.80 -12.71 -5.20
CA LYS A 18 8.78 -12.28 -6.16
C LYS A 18 9.29 -12.21 -7.61
N SER A 19 10.59 -12.00 -7.84
CA SER A 19 11.19 -11.94 -9.17
C SER A 19 10.96 -13.20 -10.00
N TYR A 20 10.90 -14.38 -9.35
CA TYR A 20 10.61 -15.65 -10.03
C TYR A 20 9.17 -15.70 -10.55
N ALA A 21 8.20 -15.22 -9.75
CA ALA A 21 6.80 -15.16 -10.15
C ALA A 21 6.61 -14.21 -11.34
N TYR A 22 7.27 -13.04 -11.32
CA TYR A 22 7.26 -12.12 -12.46
C TYR A 22 7.94 -12.68 -13.71
N ALA A 23 9.07 -13.37 -13.57
CA ALA A 23 9.74 -14.03 -14.70
C ALA A 23 8.86 -15.13 -15.32
N ALA A 24 8.17 -15.92 -14.48
CA ALA A 24 7.22 -16.93 -14.95
C ALA A 24 6.03 -16.29 -15.68
N ALA A 25 5.42 -15.25 -15.11
CA ALA A 25 4.32 -14.52 -15.73
C ALA A 25 4.73 -13.90 -17.08
N ALA A 26 5.91 -13.28 -17.16
CA ALA A 26 6.44 -12.72 -18.41
C ALA A 26 6.60 -13.79 -19.49
N LYS A 27 7.16 -14.95 -19.13
CA LYS A 27 7.31 -16.08 -20.05
C LYS A 27 5.96 -16.61 -20.54
N MET A 28 4.95 -16.68 -19.67
CA MET A 28 3.59 -17.10 -20.04
C MET A 28 2.91 -16.12 -20.99
N GLU A 29 3.17 -14.82 -20.84
CA GLU A 29 2.62 -13.77 -21.71
C GLU A 29 3.49 -13.51 -22.96
N GLY A 30 4.60 -14.25 -23.15
CA GLY A 30 5.47 -14.13 -24.33
C GLY A 30 6.32 -12.85 -24.36
N VAL A 31 6.68 -12.34 -23.19
CA VAL A 31 7.40 -11.07 -22.99
C VAL A 31 8.83 -11.35 -22.52
N GLU A 32 9.80 -10.58 -23.01
CA GLU A 32 11.16 -10.66 -22.49
C GLU A 32 11.25 -9.97 -21.14
N PHE A 33 11.89 -10.62 -20.17
CA PHE A 33 11.99 -10.10 -18.80
C PHE A 33 13.39 -10.29 -18.22
N PHE A 34 13.88 -9.27 -17.54
CA PHE A 34 15.13 -9.35 -16.78
C PHE A 34 15.06 -8.52 -15.50
N PHE A 35 15.86 -8.91 -14.52
CA PHE A 35 16.00 -8.22 -13.24
C PHE A 35 17.30 -7.41 -13.23
N PHE A 36 17.28 -6.21 -12.63
CA PHE A 36 18.50 -5.41 -12.47
C PHE A 36 18.43 -4.46 -11.28
N SER A 37 19.58 -3.90 -10.93
CA SER A 37 19.71 -2.83 -9.93
C SER A 37 20.35 -1.58 -10.54
N PRO A 38 20.13 -0.37 -9.96
CA PRO A 38 20.65 0.87 -10.53
C PRO A 38 22.16 0.87 -10.75
N GLY A 39 22.92 0.19 -9.88
CA GLY A 39 24.39 0.11 -9.98
C GLY A 39 24.91 -0.65 -11.19
N ARG A 40 24.03 -1.30 -11.96
CA ARG A 40 24.36 -2.12 -13.13
C ARG A 40 23.94 -1.47 -14.46
N VAL A 41 23.56 -0.20 -14.42
CA VAL A 41 23.09 0.58 -15.57
C VAL A 41 24.25 1.37 -16.17
N ASN A 42 24.44 1.28 -17.48
CA ASN A 42 25.33 2.13 -18.25
C ASN A 42 24.49 3.12 -19.07
N LEU A 43 24.38 4.35 -18.56
CA LEU A 43 23.61 5.42 -19.20
C LEU A 43 24.18 5.87 -20.55
N LYS A 44 25.50 5.79 -20.74
CA LYS A 44 26.16 6.22 -21.98
C LYS A 44 25.87 5.26 -23.13
N GLU A 45 26.06 3.97 -22.88
CA GLU A 45 25.86 2.92 -23.89
C GLU A 45 24.38 2.47 -23.98
N LYS A 46 23.51 3.00 -23.11
CA LYS A 46 22.10 2.58 -22.95
C LYS A 46 21.94 1.06 -22.79
N THR A 47 22.81 0.48 -21.96
CA THR A 47 22.80 -0.96 -21.64
C THR A 47 22.70 -1.21 -20.14
N ILE A 48 22.27 -2.41 -19.77
CA ILE A 48 22.11 -2.87 -18.40
C ILE A 48 22.72 -4.26 -18.29
N LEU A 49 23.58 -4.48 -17.28
CA LEU A 49 23.98 -5.82 -16.88
C LEU A 49 22.86 -6.43 -16.02
N GLY A 50 21.92 -7.11 -16.68
CA GLY A 50 20.73 -7.69 -16.06
C GLY A 50 20.88 -9.18 -15.78
N TRP A 51 19.91 -9.72 -15.04
CA TRP A 51 19.73 -11.15 -14.80
C TRP A 51 18.52 -11.65 -15.57
N VAL A 52 18.71 -12.66 -16.43
CA VAL A 52 17.65 -13.31 -17.21
C VAL A 52 17.40 -14.69 -16.64
N TYR A 53 16.12 -15.05 -16.45
CA TYR A 53 15.76 -16.36 -15.92
C TYR A 53 15.61 -17.39 -17.05
N VAL A 54 16.52 -18.37 -17.11
CA VAL A 54 16.59 -19.39 -18.17
C VAL A 54 16.71 -20.76 -17.53
N MET A 55 15.82 -21.69 -17.91
CA MET A 55 15.85 -23.10 -17.48
C MET A 55 16.01 -23.33 -15.97
N GLY A 56 15.43 -22.45 -15.13
CA GLY A 56 15.50 -22.59 -13.68
C GLY A 56 16.56 -21.73 -12.99
N GLU A 57 17.44 -21.08 -13.76
CA GLU A 57 18.57 -20.31 -13.23
C GLU A 57 18.57 -18.85 -13.68
N TRP A 58 19.10 -17.97 -12.82
CA TRP A 58 19.37 -16.57 -13.16
C TRP A 58 20.76 -16.45 -13.78
N ILE A 59 20.83 -15.98 -15.02
CA ILE A 59 22.08 -15.81 -15.78
C ILE A 59 22.30 -14.34 -16.07
N GLU A 60 23.53 -13.85 -15.87
CA GLU A 60 23.88 -12.46 -16.21
C GLU A 60 23.96 -12.27 -17.72
N LYS A 61 23.35 -11.19 -18.21
CA LYS A 61 23.41 -10.78 -19.62
C LYS A 61 23.40 -9.26 -19.73
N THR A 62 24.28 -8.73 -20.56
CA THR A 62 24.18 -7.33 -20.99
C THR A 62 23.05 -7.21 -22.00
N VAL A 63 22.06 -6.38 -21.67
CA VAL A 63 20.86 -6.14 -22.48
C VAL A 63 20.71 -4.63 -22.75
N PRO A 64 20.04 -4.21 -23.83
CA PRO A 64 19.68 -2.80 -24.02
C PRO A 64 18.68 -2.34 -22.95
N PHE A 65 18.42 -1.04 -22.90
CA PHE A 65 17.32 -0.49 -22.11
C PHE A 65 15.99 -1.17 -22.46
N PRO A 66 15.16 -1.50 -21.45
CA PRO A 66 13.86 -2.13 -21.68
C PRO A 66 12.86 -1.13 -22.24
N ASP A 67 11.75 -1.64 -22.78
CA ASP A 67 10.63 -0.79 -23.20
C ASP A 67 9.93 -0.15 -22.01
N VAL A 68 9.84 -0.89 -20.88
CA VAL A 68 9.15 -0.51 -19.64
C VAL A 68 9.93 -1.01 -18.43
N ILE A 69 9.95 -0.22 -17.37
CA ILE A 69 10.53 -0.61 -16.08
C ILE A 69 9.42 -0.91 -15.06
N TYR A 70 9.42 -2.14 -14.52
CA TYR A 70 8.68 -2.47 -13.31
C TYR A 70 9.46 -1.99 -12.09
N ASN A 71 8.99 -0.91 -11.46
CA ASN A 71 9.65 -0.28 -10.33
C ASN A 71 9.34 -1.04 -9.02
N SER A 72 10.07 -2.11 -8.76
CA SER A 72 9.71 -3.06 -7.71
C SER A 72 10.09 -2.64 -6.28
N SER A 73 10.94 -1.61 -6.13
CA SER A 73 11.38 -1.05 -4.86
C SER A 73 11.96 0.37 -5.03
N PRO A 74 11.93 1.23 -4.00
CA PRO A 74 12.52 2.56 -4.11
C PRO A 74 14.06 2.47 -4.12
N PRO A 75 14.74 3.48 -4.69
CA PRO A 75 16.16 3.69 -4.45
C PRO A 75 16.43 3.96 -2.95
N ILE A 76 17.61 3.56 -2.47
CA ILE A 76 18.03 3.70 -1.07
C ILE A 76 19.14 4.74 -0.92
N THR A 77 19.87 5.05 -1.99
CA THR A 77 20.98 6.00 -1.96
C THR A 77 20.81 7.07 -3.03
N GLU A 78 21.39 8.25 -2.82
CA GLU A 78 21.39 9.35 -3.80
C GLU A 78 21.95 8.89 -5.17
N LYS A 79 22.98 8.04 -5.17
CA LYS A 79 23.53 7.48 -6.40
C LYS A 79 22.50 6.60 -7.14
N GLN A 80 21.69 5.84 -6.42
CA GLN A 80 20.60 5.06 -7.02
C GLN A 80 19.52 5.99 -7.56
N GLU A 81 19.14 7.04 -6.81
CA GLU A 81 18.16 8.04 -7.22
C GLU A 81 18.53 8.67 -8.58
N VAL A 82 19.78 9.15 -8.72
CA VAL A 82 20.27 9.76 -9.96
C VAL A 82 20.12 8.83 -11.17
N ILE A 83 20.42 7.54 -11.01
CA ILE A 83 20.28 6.56 -12.10
C ILE A 83 18.79 6.30 -12.42
N VAL A 84 17.95 6.18 -11.39
CA VAL A 84 16.51 5.95 -11.56
C VAL A 84 15.87 7.12 -12.29
N GLU A 85 16.17 8.35 -11.89
CA GLU A 85 15.63 9.54 -12.54
C GLU A 85 16.14 9.71 -13.97
N ALA A 86 17.39 9.34 -14.25
CA ALA A 86 17.90 9.31 -15.62
C ALA A 86 17.16 8.29 -16.50
N LEU A 87 16.82 7.11 -15.97
CA LEU A 87 16.04 6.11 -16.68
C LEU A 87 14.59 6.58 -16.93
N ARG A 88 13.98 7.30 -15.99
CA ARG A 88 12.60 7.82 -16.13
C ARG A 88 12.45 8.82 -17.27
N GLN A 89 13.52 9.52 -17.66
CA GLN A 89 13.48 10.44 -18.81
C GLN A 89 13.24 9.70 -20.13
N ASP A 90 13.72 8.46 -20.25
CA ASP A 90 13.72 7.70 -21.50
C ASP A 90 12.68 6.56 -21.50
N ILE A 91 12.31 6.03 -20.34
CA ILE A 91 11.58 4.77 -20.20
C ILE A 91 10.37 4.97 -19.27
N PRO A 92 9.17 4.53 -19.65
CA PRO A 92 8.01 4.54 -18.75
C PRO A 92 8.20 3.58 -17.59
N PHE A 93 7.79 4.03 -16.40
CA PHE A 93 7.83 3.24 -15.17
C PHE A 93 6.40 2.86 -14.76
N THR A 94 6.23 1.62 -14.29
CA THR A 94 5.08 1.26 -13.46
C THR A 94 5.38 1.60 -12.00
N SER A 95 4.39 1.50 -11.12
CA SER A 95 4.51 1.68 -9.67
C SER A 95 5.15 3.03 -9.35
N ASN A 96 4.36 4.08 -9.52
CA ASN A 96 4.75 5.46 -9.23
C ASN A 96 4.37 5.87 -7.79
N PRO A 97 5.23 6.63 -7.09
CA PRO A 97 5.00 7.00 -5.70
C PRO A 97 3.84 7.98 -5.53
N ILE A 98 3.06 7.78 -4.46
CA ILE A 98 1.89 8.63 -4.15
C ILE A 98 2.14 9.67 -3.04
N GLY A 99 3.34 9.66 -2.44
CA GLY A 99 3.71 10.47 -1.28
C GLY A 99 3.51 9.75 0.07
N ASP A 100 3.72 10.49 1.16
CA ASP A 100 3.47 10.01 2.54
C ASP A 100 1.99 10.08 2.94
N LYS A 101 1.65 9.53 4.12
CA LYS A 101 0.27 9.43 4.62
C LYS A 101 -0.45 10.78 4.65
N MET A 102 0.23 11.83 5.10
CA MET A 102 -0.39 13.14 5.29
C MET A 102 -0.56 13.87 3.96
N SER A 103 0.38 13.70 3.05
CA SER A 103 0.28 14.20 1.67
C SER A 103 -0.87 13.54 0.91
N VAL A 104 -1.09 12.23 1.07
CA VAL A 104 -2.20 11.48 0.48
C VAL A 104 -3.54 11.97 1.06
N TYR A 105 -3.65 12.06 2.39
CA TYR A 105 -4.85 12.59 3.04
C TYR A 105 -5.18 14.01 2.56
N ASN A 106 -4.19 14.91 2.54
CA ASN A 106 -4.39 16.30 2.13
C ASN A 106 -4.80 16.39 0.66
N ARG A 107 -4.26 15.52 -0.21
CA ARG A 107 -4.67 15.44 -1.61
C ARG A 107 -6.13 15.02 -1.76
N ILE A 108 -6.55 13.94 -1.08
CA ILE A 108 -7.95 13.47 -1.09
C ILE A 108 -8.89 14.53 -0.49
N LYS A 109 -8.48 15.17 0.61
CA LYS A 109 -9.25 16.21 1.29
C LYS A 109 -9.44 17.45 0.41
N LYS A 110 -8.38 17.88 -0.27
CA LYS A 110 -8.41 19.04 -1.17
C LYS A 110 -9.30 18.80 -2.39
N ASP A 111 -9.27 17.60 -2.96
CA ASP A 111 -10.14 17.21 -4.07
C ASP A 111 -11.63 17.17 -3.67
N GLY A 112 -11.93 16.68 -2.46
CA GLY A 112 -13.27 16.74 -1.88
C GLY A 112 -14.15 15.52 -2.20
N THR A 113 -13.96 14.83 -3.33
CA THR A 113 -14.84 13.73 -3.79
C THR A 113 -14.91 12.57 -2.79
N PHE A 114 -13.75 12.18 -2.24
CA PHE A 114 -13.63 11.12 -1.24
C PHE A 114 -13.33 11.63 0.18
N SER A 115 -13.46 12.95 0.41
CA SER A 115 -13.13 13.57 1.70
C SER A 115 -13.95 13.02 2.86
N ASN A 116 -15.22 12.66 2.62
CA ASN A 116 -16.12 12.09 3.63
C ASN A 116 -15.71 10.69 4.13
N TYR A 117 -14.81 10.00 3.43
CA TYR A 117 -14.27 8.70 3.82
C TYR A 117 -12.96 8.83 4.61
N LEU A 118 -12.38 10.02 4.72
CA LEU A 118 -11.15 10.23 5.49
C LEU A 118 -11.43 10.26 6.98
N ILE A 119 -10.59 9.58 7.76
CA ILE A 119 -10.60 9.71 9.22
C ILE A 119 -9.96 11.05 9.59
N PRO A 120 -10.61 11.91 10.40
CA PRO A 120 -10.02 13.18 10.83
C PRO A 120 -8.63 12.98 11.45
N SER A 121 -7.58 13.30 10.70
CA SER A 121 -6.19 13.03 11.10
C SER A 121 -5.43 14.34 11.19
N VAL A 122 -4.57 14.46 12.21
CA VAL A 122 -3.76 15.66 12.48
C VAL A 122 -2.35 15.27 12.90
N ASP A 123 -1.36 16.09 12.52
CA ASP A 123 0.01 15.94 13.01
C ASP A 123 0.10 16.32 14.50
N ILE A 124 0.79 15.49 15.28
CA ILE A 124 0.99 15.74 16.71
C ILE A 124 2.18 16.67 16.88
N THR A 125 1.90 17.96 17.07
CA THR A 125 2.91 18.98 17.35
C THR A 125 3.14 19.19 18.84
N LYS A 126 2.15 18.87 19.67
CA LYS A 126 2.16 18.99 21.13
C LYS A 126 1.06 18.14 21.75
N PHE A 127 1.14 17.89 23.05
CA PHE A 127 0.14 17.12 23.81
C PHE A 127 -1.29 17.66 23.66
N ASP A 128 -1.47 18.98 23.59
CA ASP A 128 -2.80 19.60 23.48
C ASP A 128 -3.60 19.04 22.28
N VAL A 129 -2.93 18.77 21.15
CA VAL A 129 -3.57 18.20 19.94
C VAL A 129 -4.18 16.83 20.23
N VAL A 130 -3.47 16.00 21.00
CA VAL A 130 -3.93 14.68 21.42
C VAL A 130 -5.06 14.79 22.44
N ASN A 131 -4.91 15.71 23.40
CA ASN A 131 -5.92 15.97 24.41
C ASN A 131 -7.25 16.48 23.81
N ASP A 132 -7.19 17.36 22.79
CA ASP A 132 -8.38 17.87 22.11
C ASP A 132 -9.14 16.75 21.38
N LEU A 133 -8.41 15.87 20.68
CA LEU A 133 -8.99 14.70 20.04
C LEU A 133 -9.58 13.70 21.04
N LEU A 134 -8.92 13.47 22.18
CA LEU A 134 -9.46 12.60 23.24
C LEU A 134 -10.75 13.18 23.84
N ASN A 135 -10.80 14.49 24.08
CA ASN A 135 -12.00 15.15 24.56
C ASN A 135 -13.17 15.03 23.56
N GLU A 136 -12.89 15.07 22.26
CA GLU A 136 -13.92 14.96 21.21
C GLU A 136 -14.37 13.52 20.97
N TYR A 137 -13.45 12.56 20.88
CA TYR A 137 -13.71 11.20 20.40
C TYR A 137 -13.58 10.09 21.45
N GLN A 138 -13.01 10.37 22.62
CA GLN A 138 -12.71 9.45 23.75
C GLN A 138 -11.74 8.31 23.43
N GLU A 139 -11.71 7.79 22.20
CA GLU A 139 -10.83 6.75 21.71
C GLU A 139 -10.06 7.23 20.47
N ILE A 140 -8.74 7.16 20.52
CA ILE A 140 -7.88 7.62 19.43
C ILE A 140 -6.76 6.62 19.13
N ILE A 141 -6.18 6.78 17.95
CA ILE A 141 -4.96 6.13 17.51
C ILE A 141 -3.88 7.18 17.30
N VAL A 142 -2.73 6.97 17.91
CA VAL A 142 -1.49 7.67 17.63
C VAL A 142 -0.58 6.74 16.83
N LYS A 143 -0.12 7.17 15.66
CA LYS A 143 0.73 6.36 14.78
C LYS A 143 1.87 7.18 14.16
N PRO A 144 3.02 6.57 13.86
CA PRO A 144 4.10 7.24 13.14
C PRO A 144 3.66 7.75 11.76
N ALA A 145 4.06 8.98 11.42
CA ALA A 145 3.82 9.57 10.10
C ALA A 145 4.52 8.77 8.99
N SER A 146 5.75 8.36 9.26
CA SER A 146 6.54 7.44 8.43
C SER A 146 6.65 6.07 9.09
N GLY A 147 6.73 5.01 8.29
CA GLY A 147 6.79 3.63 8.79
C GLY A 147 5.68 2.75 8.23
N ALA A 148 5.88 1.44 8.36
CA ALA A 148 5.05 0.40 7.79
C ALA A 148 4.72 -0.66 8.86
N LYS A 149 3.80 -1.58 8.53
CA LYS A 149 3.52 -2.78 9.33
C LYS A 149 3.02 -2.49 10.75
N GLY A 150 2.27 -1.40 10.94
CA GLY A 150 1.61 -1.07 12.21
C GLY A 150 2.53 -0.94 13.43
N ILE A 151 3.85 -0.82 13.22
CA ILE A 151 4.82 -0.64 14.30
C ILE A 151 4.68 0.76 14.86
N GLY A 152 4.70 0.88 16.19
CA GLY A 152 4.61 2.17 16.88
C GLY A 152 3.19 2.72 17.01
N ILE A 153 2.16 1.97 16.63
CA ILE A 153 0.77 2.37 16.88
C ILE A 153 0.46 2.27 18.37
N VAL A 154 -0.12 3.34 18.91
CA VAL A 154 -0.64 3.43 20.27
C VAL A 154 -2.14 3.71 20.18
N TYR A 155 -2.93 2.85 20.80
CA TYR A 155 -4.34 3.14 21.05
C TYR A 155 -4.48 3.76 22.43
N ILE A 156 -5.30 4.82 22.53
CA ILE A 156 -5.52 5.56 23.75
C ILE A 156 -7.03 5.70 23.94
N GLN A 157 -7.51 5.28 25.10
CA GLN A 157 -8.89 5.43 25.53
C GLN A 157 -8.93 6.27 26.79
N GLN A 158 -9.76 7.31 26.79
CA GLN A 158 -10.04 8.12 27.97
C GLN A 158 -11.27 7.58 28.69
N GLU A 159 -11.12 7.32 29.98
CA GLU A 159 -12.21 6.98 30.92
C GLU A 159 -12.07 7.93 32.12
N ASP A 160 -12.96 8.93 32.21
CA ASP A 160 -12.88 10.02 33.19
C ASP A 160 -11.51 10.73 33.17
N ASP A 161 -10.78 10.70 34.29
CA ASP A 161 -9.43 11.28 34.47
C ASP A 161 -8.29 10.26 34.22
N GLN A 162 -8.62 9.06 33.76
CA GLN A 162 -7.66 8.00 33.44
C GLN A 162 -7.57 7.75 31.95
N TYR A 163 -6.37 7.40 31.50
CA TYR A 163 -6.07 7.13 30.10
C TYR A 163 -5.50 5.73 29.99
N THR A 164 -6.27 4.82 29.40
CA THR A 164 -5.78 3.48 29.10
C THR A 164 -5.06 3.52 27.76
N ILE A 165 -3.78 3.14 27.76
CA ILE A 165 -2.98 3.00 26.55
C ILE A 165 -2.73 1.52 26.23
N TYR A 166 -2.77 1.20 24.95
CA TYR A 166 -2.37 -0.11 24.43
C TYR A 166 -1.30 0.08 23.36
N GLN A 167 -0.12 -0.49 23.60
CA GLN A 167 1.02 -0.45 22.68
C GLN A 167 1.76 -1.78 22.73
N ASN A 168 2.05 -2.39 21.58
CA ASN A 168 2.78 -3.67 21.49
C ASN A 168 2.19 -4.77 22.42
N GLN A 169 0.86 -4.90 22.45
CA GLN A 169 0.10 -5.83 23.32
C GLN A 169 0.21 -5.55 24.83
N LEU A 170 0.92 -4.49 25.24
CA LEU A 170 0.97 -4.06 26.63
C LEU A 170 -0.13 -3.03 26.90
N LYS A 171 -0.88 -3.25 27.98
CA LYS A 171 -1.87 -2.32 28.53
C LYS A 171 -1.22 -1.54 29.68
N GLN A 172 -1.38 -0.22 29.67
CA GLN A 172 -1.01 0.65 30.79
C GLN A 172 -2.16 1.62 31.07
N VAL A 173 -2.33 1.99 32.33
CA VAL A 173 -3.27 3.04 32.75
C VAL A 173 -2.43 4.21 33.24
N LEU A 174 -2.65 5.38 32.65
CA LEU A 174 -1.89 6.59 32.91
C LEU A 174 -2.82 7.68 33.44
N THR A 175 -2.28 8.51 34.32
CA THR A 175 -2.83 9.83 34.63
C THR A 175 -2.60 10.79 33.46
N LYS A 176 -3.28 11.94 33.46
CA LYS A 176 -3.07 12.99 32.45
C LYS A 176 -1.62 13.45 32.35
N ILE A 177 -0.92 13.55 33.50
CA ILE A 177 0.49 13.99 33.56
C ILE A 177 1.39 12.96 32.90
N GLU A 178 1.19 11.67 33.21
CA GLU A 178 1.96 10.58 32.62
C GLU A 178 1.68 10.43 31.13
N LEU A 179 0.43 10.58 30.69
CA LEU A 179 0.09 10.59 29.27
C LEU A 179 0.78 11.74 28.54
N LYS A 180 0.79 12.95 29.11
CA LYS A 180 1.50 14.08 28.54
C LYS A 180 2.99 13.78 28.34
N GLN A 181 3.65 13.26 29.38
CA GLN A 181 5.06 12.87 29.30
C GLN A 181 5.31 11.78 28.25
N PHE A 182 4.43 10.79 28.17
CA PHE A 182 4.49 9.74 27.16
C PHE A 182 4.42 10.32 25.74
N ILE A 183 3.43 11.18 25.47
CA ILE A 183 3.25 11.82 24.16
C ILE A 183 4.44 12.73 23.81
N GLU A 184 4.89 13.57 24.73
CA GLU A 184 6.05 14.45 24.52
C GLU A 184 7.34 13.66 24.24
N ASN A 185 7.48 12.47 24.83
CA ASN A 185 8.62 11.60 24.59
C ASN A 185 8.58 10.93 23.21
N ILE A 186 7.42 10.44 22.75
CA ILE A 186 7.33 9.79 21.43
C ILE A 186 7.52 10.78 20.29
N ILE A 187 7.02 12.01 20.40
CA ILE A 187 7.13 13.02 19.33
C ILE A 187 8.48 13.73 19.30
N LYS A 188 9.40 13.39 20.23
CA LYS A 188 10.69 14.07 20.37
C LYS A 188 11.60 13.85 19.16
N ASN A 189 11.59 12.64 18.60
CA ASN A 189 12.53 12.23 17.55
C ASN A 189 11.85 11.96 16.21
N ASP A 190 10.56 11.62 16.24
CA ASP A 190 9.82 11.18 15.06
C ASP A 190 8.49 11.91 14.96
N ALA A 191 8.03 12.12 13.72
CA ALA A 191 6.71 12.69 13.47
C ALA A 191 5.62 11.64 13.70
N PHE A 192 4.58 12.01 14.44
CA PHE A 192 3.40 11.19 14.69
C PHE A 192 2.15 11.94 14.25
N LEU A 193 1.11 11.17 13.94
CA LEU A 193 -0.23 11.67 13.69
C LEU A 193 -1.22 11.05 14.68
N SER A 194 -2.26 11.80 15.02
CA SER A 194 -3.38 11.36 15.83
C SER A 194 -4.66 11.35 15.00
N GLN A 195 -5.52 10.38 15.26
CA GLN A 195 -6.81 10.23 14.59
C GLN A 195 -7.82 9.51 15.50
N PRO A 196 -9.13 9.70 15.34
CA PRO A 196 -10.15 8.89 15.99
C PRO A 196 -9.94 7.40 15.75
N PHE A 197 -10.23 6.59 16.77
CA PHE A 197 -10.32 5.15 16.60
C PHE A 197 -11.64 4.78 15.92
N ILE A 198 -11.54 4.13 14.76
CA ILE A 198 -12.73 3.64 14.05
C ILE A 198 -13.07 2.25 14.57
N GLN A 199 -14.24 2.11 15.19
CA GLN A 199 -14.74 0.85 15.71
C GLN A 199 -15.21 -0.08 14.58
N SER A 200 -14.25 -0.74 13.94
CA SER A 200 -14.48 -1.82 12.96
C SER A 200 -14.20 -3.15 13.66
N LYS A 201 -15.21 -3.72 14.31
CA LYS A 201 -15.12 -4.92 15.15
C LYS A 201 -16.06 -6.01 14.64
N THR A 202 -15.58 -7.24 14.65
CA THR A 202 -16.39 -8.44 14.40
C THR A 202 -17.44 -8.62 15.50
N ASN A 203 -18.42 -9.49 15.26
CA ASN A 203 -19.43 -9.89 16.24
C ASN A 203 -18.81 -10.47 17.53
N ASN A 204 -17.60 -11.02 17.43
CA ASN A 204 -16.82 -11.53 18.58
C ASN A 204 -15.88 -10.49 19.20
N GLY A 205 -15.97 -9.22 18.79
CA GLY A 205 -15.22 -8.09 19.36
C GLY A 205 -13.80 -7.89 18.82
N LEU A 206 -13.33 -8.72 17.87
CA LEU A 206 -12.02 -8.56 17.26
C LEU A 206 -12.02 -7.43 16.23
N SER A 207 -11.01 -6.55 16.30
CA SER A 207 -10.81 -5.51 15.29
C SER A 207 -10.55 -6.13 13.92
N TYR A 208 -11.11 -5.55 12.86
CA TYR A 208 -10.82 -5.91 11.48
C TYR A 208 -10.77 -4.68 10.58
N ASP A 209 -10.11 -4.84 9.44
CA ASP A 209 -10.21 -3.94 8.30
C ASP A 209 -10.30 -4.76 7.00
N PHE A 210 -10.59 -4.12 5.88
CA PHE A 210 -10.48 -4.73 4.56
C PHE A 210 -9.31 -4.14 3.79
N ARG A 211 -8.49 -5.00 3.19
CA ARG A 211 -7.60 -4.64 2.09
C ARG A 211 -8.37 -4.77 0.78
N LEU A 212 -8.58 -3.65 0.11
CA LEU A 212 -9.06 -3.59 -1.27
C LEU A 212 -7.84 -3.51 -2.18
N HIS A 213 -7.57 -4.54 -2.97
CA HIS A 213 -6.46 -4.57 -3.91
C HIS A 213 -6.98 -4.38 -5.33
N THR A 214 -6.57 -3.30 -5.97
CA THR A 214 -6.92 -2.96 -7.35
C THR A 214 -5.67 -2.82 -8.21
N GLN A 215 -5.81 -3.15 -9.49
CA GLN A 215 -4.75 -3.01 -10.48
C GLN A 215 -5.32 -2.56 -11.82
N LYS A 216 -4.52 -1.80 -12.57
CA LYS A 216 -4.76 -1.62 -14.00
C LYS A 216 -4.54 -2.92 -14.75
N ASP A 217 -5.44 -3.22 -15.67
CA ASP A 217 -5.32 -4.37 -16.56
C ASP A 217 -4.50 -4.06 -17.83
N GLY A 218 -4.49 -5.00 -18.79
CA GLY A 218 -3.80 -4.84 -20.07
C GLY A 218 -4.41 -3.79 -21.01
N GLU A 219 -5.52 -3.16 -20.62
CA GLU A 219 -6.17 -2.06 -21.33
C GLU A 219 -6.01 -0.72 -20.59
N GLY A 220 -5.25 -0.73 -19.49
CA GLY A 220 -5.02 0.43 -18.64
C GLY A 220 -6.22 0.81 -17.76
N GLN A 221 -7.22 -0.08 -17.62
CA GLN A 221 -8.41 0.17 -16.83
C GLN A 221 -8.26 -0.37 -15.41
N TRP A 222 -8.71 0.40 -14.41
CA TRP A 222 -8.73 -0.04 -13.02
C TRP A 222 -9.73 -1.18 -12.83
N THR A 223 -9.26 -2.29 -12.28
CA THR A 223 -10.08 -3.46 -12.00
C THR A 223 -9.81 -3.96 -10.59
N LEU A 224 -10.77 -4.67 -10.03
CA LEU A 224 -10.59 -5.34 -8.74
C LEU A 224 -9.71 -6.58 -8.92
N THR A 225 -8.63 -6.66 -8.14
CA THR A 225 -7.81 -7.87 -8.04
C THR A 225 -8.36 -8.77 -6.95
N THR A 226 -8.51 -8.24 -5.73
CA THR A 226 -9.11 -8.98 -4.62
C THR A 226 -9.55 -8.04 -3.51
N ILE A 227 -10.49 -8.50 -2.68
CA ILE A 227 -10.79 -7.90 -1.38
C ILE A 227 -10.57 -8.98 -0.34
N TYR A 228 -9.95 -8.64 0.78
CA TYR A 228 -9.85 -9.57 1.90
C TYR A 228 -9.86 -8.85 3.25
N PRO A 229 -10.61 -9.40 4.23
CA PRO A 229 -10.56 -8.93 5.60
C PRO A 229 -9.21 -9.30 6.23
N ARG A 230 -8.69 -8.40 7.07
CA ARG A 230 -7.59 -8.64 7.98
C ARG A 230 -8.15 -8.50 9.38
N ILE A 231 -7.97 -9.51 10.21
CA ILE A 231 -8.56 -9.60 11.55
C ILE A 231 -7.41 -9.62 12.55
N ALA A 232 -7.51 -8.82 13.61
CA ALA A 232 -6.55 -8.83 14.70
C ALA A 232 -6.58 -10.18 15.43
N GLY A 233 -5.42 -10.75 15.73
CA GLY A 233 -5.30 -11.94 16.58
C GLY A 233 -5.51 -11.55 18.05
N GLU A 234 -4.50 -10.91 18.63
CA GLU A 234 -4.58 -10.21 19.91
C GLU A 234 -4.14 -8.76 19.73
N GLY A 235 -4.98 -7.81 20.16
CA GLY A 235 -4.67 -6.37 20.12
C GLY A 235 -5.69 -5.53 19.35
N VAL A 236 -5.46 -4.22 19.39
CA VAL A 236 -6.44 -3.22 18.90
C VAL A 236 -6.35 -3.01 17.38
N VAL A 237 -5.21 -3.31 16.76
CA VAL A 237 -4.94 -3.08 15.34
C VAL A 237 -4.96 -4.39 14.55
N ALA A 238 -5.76 -4.42 13.49
CA ALA A 238 -5.89 -5.55 12.57
C ALA A 238 -4.72 -5.64 11.58
N ASN A 239 -3.51 -5.88 12.10
CA ASN A 239 -2.34 -6.02 11.25
C ASN A 239 -1.85 -7.47 11.16
N LEU A 240 -1.84 -8.00 9.94
CA LEU A 240 -1.36 -9.35 9.63
C LEU A 240 0.11 -9.58 10.03
N SER A 241 0.96 -8.54 9.96
CA SER A 241 2.37 -8.72 10.35
C SER A 241 2.58 -8.84 11.86
N GLY A 242 1.54 -8.56 12.67
CA GLY A 242 1.55 -8.67 14.14
C GLY A 242 0.85 -9.92 14.68
N GLY A 243 0.62 -10.95 13.84
CA GLY A 243 -0.10 -12.17 14.24
C GLY A 243 -1.60 -12.14 13.95
N GLY A 244 -2.09 -11.14 13.20
CA GLY A 244 -3.45 -11.17 12.63
C GLY A 244 -3.60 -12.23 11.54
N TYR A 245 -4.85 -12.56 11.21
CA TYR A 245 -5.20 -13.54 10.18
C TYR A 245 -6.14 -12.94 9.14
N SER A 246 -6.19 -13.56 7.96
CA SER A 246 -7.14 -13.18 6.91
C SER A 246 -8.20 -14.27 6.76
N ALA A 247 -9.40 -13.86 6.37
CA ALA A 247 -10.51 -14.76 6.09
C ALA A 247 -10.91 -14.67 4.61
N ILE A 248 -11.59 -15.71 4.12
CA ILE A 248 -12.21 -15.66 2.79
C ILE A 248 -13.29 -14.59 2.82
N PHE A 249 -13.19 -13.61 1.91
CA PHE A 249 -14.02 -12.41 1.90
C PHE A 249 -15.52 -12.71 2.00
N GLU A 250 -16.04 -13.59 1.14
CA GLU A 250 -17.47 -13.89 1.14
C GLU A 250 -17.93 -14.62 2.40
N SER A 251 -17.11 -15.55 2.93
CA SER A 251 -17.42 -16.25 4.18
C SER A 251 -17.43 -15.30 5.37
N PHE A 252 -16.47 -14.38 5.42
CA PHE A 252 -16.42 -13.33 6.44
C PHE A 252 -17.65 -12.44 6.36
N LEU A 253 -18.01 -11.96 5.16
CA LEU A 253 -19.17 -11.09 5.01
C LEU A 253 -20.48 -11.78 5.42
N LYS A 254 -20.66 -13.05 5.05
CA LYS A 254 -21.85 -13.83 5.46
C LYS A 254 -21.95 -13.99 6.97
N HIS A 255 -20.82 -14.15 7.66
CA HIS A 255 -20.79 -14.30 9.11
C HIS A 255 -21.01 -12.97 9.85
N GLU A 256 -20.37 -11.89 9.39
CA GLU A 256 -20.38 -10.61 10.10
C GLU A 256 -21.57 -9.70 9.73
N PHE A 257 -22.07 -9.81 8.49
CA PHE A 257 -23.13 -8.92 7.96
C PHE A 257 -24.43 -9.66 7.62
N GLU A 258 -24.48 -10.98 7.80
CA GLU A 258 -25.67 -11.82 7.64
C GLU A 258 -26.41 -11.52 6.32
N GLU A 259 -27.70 -11.16 6.35
CA GLU A 259 -28.50 -10.87 5.16
C GLU A 259 -27.99 -9.69 4.32
N LYS A 260 -27.21 -8.78 4.93
CA LYS A 260 -26.65 -7.59 4.27
C LYS A 260 -25.32 -7.84 3.57
N PHE A 261 -24.79 -9.06 3.63
CA PHE A 261 -23.47 -9.39 3.09
C PHE A 261 -23.33 -9.02 1.61
N TYR A 262 -24.40 -9.20 0.82
CA TYR A 262 -24.39 -8.94 -0.62
C TYR A 262 -24.27 -7.44 -0.93
N ASP A 263 -24.98 -6.59 -0.19
CA ASP A 263 -24.92 -5.14 -0.35
C ASP A 263 -23.57 -4.59 0.07
N VAL A 264 -23.01 -5.11 1.17
CA VAL A 264 -21.67 -4.74 1.64
C VAL A 264 -20.63 -5.16 0.61
N LYS A 265 -20.70 -6.39 0.08
CA LYS A 265 -19.81 -6.88 -0.98
C LYS A 265 -19.80 -5.93 -2.17
N ARG A 266 -20.98 -5.63 -2.73
CA ARG A 266 -21.10 -4.73 -3.89
C ARG A 266 -20.60 -3.32 -3.59
N THR A 267 -20.90 -2.79 -2.40
CA THR A 267 -20.43 -1.47 -1.98
C THR A 267 -18.90 -1.42 -1.96
N LEU A 268 -18.25 -2.45 -1.42
CA LEU A 268 -16.80 -2.54 -1.36
C LEU A 268 -16.15 -2.71 -2.74
N GLU A 269 -16.72 -3.55 -3.60
CA GLU A 269 -16.24 -3.76 -4.98
C GLU A 269 -16.34 -2.46 -5.81
N HIS A 270 -17.48 -1.78 -5.73
CA HIS A 270 -17.68 -0.48 -6.40
C HIS A 270 -16.74 0.58 -5.81
N PHE A 271 -16.66 0.70 -4.49
CA PHE A 271 -15.78 1.67 -3.83
C PHE A 271 -14.33 1.48 -4.26
N ALA A 272 -13.83 0.24 -4.28
CA ALA A 272 -12.45 -0.07 -4.65
C ALA A 272 -12.09 0.46 -6.05
N VAL A 273 -12.91 0.15 -7.05
CA VAL A 273 -12.64 0.55 -8.44
C VAL A 273 -12.82 2.06 -8.62
N HIS A 274 -13.93 2.63 -8.14
CA HIS A 274 -14.22 4.05 -8.27
C HIS A 274 -13.19 4.92 -7.54
N PHE A 275 -12.80 4.55 -6.32
CA PHE A 275 -11.74 5.23 -5.59
C PHE A 275 -10.44 5.19 -6.38
N SER A 276 -10.05 4.02 -6.89
CA SER A 276 -8.78 3.84 -7.60
C SER A 276 -8.72 4.67 -8.89
N THR A 277 -9.80 4.65 -9.69
CA THR A 277 -9.92 5.46 -10.90
C THR A 277 -9.83 6.96 -10.61
N HIS A 278 -10.54 7.43 -9.58
CA HIS A 278 -10.52 8.84 -9.20
C HIS A 278 -9.17 9.25 -8.62
N PHE A 279 -8.63 8.44 -7.71
CA PHE A 279 -7.38 8.71 -7.00
C PHE A 279 -6.19 8.80 -7.95
N ASP A 280 -6.14 7.94 -8.97
CA ASP A 280 -5.15 8.00 -10.05
C ASP A 280 -5.17 9.35 -10.79
N GLY A 281 -6.36 9.90 -11.04
CA GLY A 281 -6.52 11.23 -11.65
C GLY A 281 -6.02 12.41 -10.80
N LEU A 282 -5.65 12.18 -9.53
CA LEU A 282 -5.06 13.20 -8.66
C LEU A 282 -3.54 13.32 -8.81
N TYR A 283 -2.92 12.50 -9.66
CA TYR A 283 -1.48 12.43 -9.89
C TYR A 283 -1.14 12.73 -11.35
N ASN A 284 0.05 13.31 -11.56
CA ASN A 284 0.56 13.58 -12.92
C ASN A 284 1.08 12.29 -13.57
N GLU A 285 1.74 11.45 -12.77
CA GLU A 285 2.22 10.15 -13.22
C GLU A 285 1.14 9.10 -13.00
N PRO A 286 0.89 8.21 -13.98
CA PRO A 286 -0.13 7.18 -13.86
C PRO A 286 0.24 6.17 -12.76
N LEU A 287 -0.75 5.84 -11.93
CA LEU A 287 -0.69 4.74 -10.98
C LEU A 287 -1.16 3.44 -11.66
N ASP A 288 -0.82 2.29 -11.09
CA ASP A 288 -1.04 0.96 -11.70
C ASP A 288 -1.56 -0.09 -10.70
N GLU A 289 -1.29 0.10 -9.42
CA GLU A 289 -1.65 -0.84 -8.37
C GLU A 289 -1.90 -0.09 -7.05
N LEU A 290 -2.99 -0.42 -6.36
CA LEU A 290 -3.31 0.14 -5.05
C LEU A 290 -3.78 -0.95 -4.10
N GLY A 291 -3.31 -0.87 -2.85
CA GLY A 291 -3.92 -1.53 -1.71
C GLY A 291 -4.50 -0.48 -0.78
N ILE A 292 -5.82 -0.46 -0.69
CA ILE A 292 -6.58 0.51 0.09
C ILE A 292 -7.04 -0.22 1.35
N ASP A 293 -6.58 0.24 2.51
CA ASP A 293 -6.99 -0.28 3.80
C ASP A 293 -8.19 0.54 4.29
N ILE A 294 -9.30 -0.13 4.57
CA ILE A 294 -10.52 0.52 5.02
C ILE A 294 -11.14 -0.18 6.24
N GLY A 295 -11.75 0.60 7.13
CA GLY A 295 -12.66 0.10 8.17
C GLY A 295 -14.11 0.32 7.79
N ILE A 296 -15.01 -0.46 8.41
CA ILE A 296 -16.46 -0.21 8.37
C ILE A 296 -16.92 -0.02 9.81
N ASP A 297 -17.53 1.14 10.11
CA ASP A 297 -18.08 1.38 11.45
C ASP A 297 -19.46 0.75 11.67
N ALA A 298 -20.00 0.86 12.89
CA ALA A 298 -21.32 0.34 13.24
C ALA A 298 -22.47 0.92 12.38
N ASN A 299 -22.28 2.11 11.79
CA ASN A 299 -23.24 2.75 10.88
C ASN A 299 -23.05 2.32 9.42
N ARG A 300 -22.17 1.35 9.14
CA ARG A 300 -21.76 0.89 7.81
C ARG A 300 -21.06 1.97 6.98
N LYS A 301 -20.51 3.00 7.62
CA LYS A 301 -19.70 4.00 6.92
C LYS A 301 -18.29 3.44 6.69
N ILE A 302 -17.82 3.59 5.46
CA ILE A 302 -16.45 3.26 5.06
C ILE A 302 -15.51 4.38 5.53
N TRP A 303 -14.38 3.98 6.10
CA TRP A 303 -13.30 4.88 6.51
C TRP A 303 -11.98 4.41 5.91
N ILE A 304 -11.28 5.29 5.19
CA ILE A 304 -9.96 5.00 4.60
C ILE A 304 -8.90 5.14 5.69
N PHE A 305 -8.20 4.04 5.97
CA PHE A 305 -7.13 3.96 6.95
C PHE A 305 -5.78 4.32 6.32
N GLU A 306 -5.51 3.76 5.12
CA GLU A 306 -4.27 3.94 4.39
C GLU A 306 -4.44 3.60 2.91
N VAL A 307 -3.64 4.23 2.04
CA VAL A 307 -3.54 3.90 0.62
C VAL A 307 -2.09 3.52 0.31
N ASN A 308 -1.87 2.36 -0.28
CA ASN A 308 -0.54 1.83 -0.58
C ASN A 308 -0.38 1.62 -2.08
N TRP A 309 0.61 2.26 -2.71
CA TRP A 309 0.91 2.13 -4.14
C TRP A 309 1.84 0.96 -4.51
N ARG A 310 2.32 0.24 -3.49
CA ARG A 310 3.06 -1.03 -3.60
C ARG A 310 2.55 -1.98 -2.51
N PRO A 311 1.30 -2.47 -2.63
CA PRO A 311 0.67 -3.24 -1.56
C PRO A 311 1.33 -4.59 -1.31
N GLY A 312 2.12 -5.09 -2.27
CA GLY A 312 2.67 -6.44 -2.24
C GLY A 312 1.62 -7.48 -2.66
N PRO A 313 2.01 -8.76 -2.76
CA PRO A 313 1.06 -9.81 -3.10
C PRO A 313 0.01 -10.00 -1.98
N PRO A 314 -1.26 -10.25 -2.32
CA PRO A 314 -2.28 -10.65 -1.36
C PRO A 314 -1.85 -11.87 -0.56
N ILE A 315 -2.23 -11.90 0.72
CA ILE A 315 -1.98 -13.03 1.63
C ILE A 315 -3.16 -14.02 1.51
N LEU A 316 -3.46 -14.42 0.28
CA LEU A 316 -4.48 -15.43 -0.04
C LEU A 316 -3.92 -16.34 -1.14
N PHE A 317 -4.32 -17.61 -1.09
CA PHE A 317 -3.82 -18.64 -2.00
C PHE A 317 -3.91 -18.19 -3.47
N SER A 318 -2.85 -18.49 -4.24
CA SER A 318 -2.74 -18.31 -5.70
C SER A 318 -2.81 -16.88 -6.27
N LEU A 319 -3.10 -15.84 -5.49
CA LEU A 319 -3.26 -14.48 -6.03
C LEU A 319 -1.96 -13.79 -6.45
N GLU A 320 -0.79 -14.32 -6.06
CA GLU A 320 0.49 -13.80 -6.56
C GLU A 320 0.60 -13.95 -8.09
N GLN A 321 0.02 -14.99 -8.67
CA GLN A 321 0.01 -15.18 -10.13
C GLN A 321 -0.87 -14.15 -10.83
N ASP A 322 -2.03 -13.83 -10.26
CA ASP A 322 -2.94 -12.83 -10.84
C ASP A 322 -2.32 -11.44 -10.81
N VAL A 323 -1.69 -11.07 -9.69
CA VAL A 323 -0.99 -9.79 -9.53
C VAL A 323 0.14 -9.64 -10.53
N THR A 324 0.98 -10.67 -10.65
CA THR A 324 2.14 -10.63 -11.55
C THR A 324 1.71 -10.59 -13.02
N LYS A 325 0.71 -11.39 -13.41
CA LYS A 325 0.14 -11.40 -14.76
C LYS A 325 -0.48 -10.05 -15.15
N ARG A 326 -1.24 -9.43 -14.24
CA ARG A 326 -1.83 -8.10 -14.46
C ARG A 326 -0.76 -7.03 -14.66
N MET A 327 0.28 -7.04 -13.84
CA MET A 327 1.42 -6.11 -13.99
C MET A 327 2.10 -6.27 -15.35
N ILE A 328 2.41 -7.51 -15.78
CA ILE A 328 3.05 -7.75 -17.08
C ILE A 328 2.19 -7.24 -18.24
N ARG A 329 0.88 -7.47 -18.19
CA ARG A 329 -0.06 -6.97 -19.20
C ARG A 329 -0.14 -5.45 -19.21
N TYR A 330 -0.19 -4.82 -18.04
CA TYR A 330 -0.18 -3.36 -17.93
C TYR A 330 1.13 -2.75 -18.43
N ALA A 331 2.27 -3.39 -18.17
CA ALA A 331 3.55 -2.97 -18.75
C ALA A 331 3.50 -3.05 -20.28
N CYS A 332 2.93 -4.10 -20.88
CA CYS A 332 2.73 -4.16 -22.33
C CYS A 332 1.84 -3.01 -22.84
N TYR A 333 0.79 -2.66 -22.11
CA TYR A 333 -0.03 -1.48 -22.42
C TYR A 333 0.78 -0.18 -22.44
N LEU A 334 1.64 0.05 -21.44
CA LEU A 334 2.50 1.26 -21.40
C LEU A 334 3.46 1.33 -22.59
N GLN A 335 4.03 0.21 -22.99
CA GLN A 335 4.89 0.14 -24.18
C GLN A 335 4.12 0.56 -25.45
N LEU A 336 2.89 0.08 -25.62
CA LEU A 336 2.05 0.45 -26.75
C LEU A 336 1.67 1.94 -26.73
N GLN A 337 1.38 2.50 -25.56
CA GLN A 337 1.08 3.93 -25.42
C GLN A 337 2.29 4.80 -25.79
N LYS A 338 3.48 4.45 -25.31
CA LYS A 338 4.72 5.15 -25.67
C LYS A 338 4.97 5.11 -27.19
N ALA A 339 4.78 3.96 -27.82
CA ALA A 339 4.94 3.80 -29.26
C ALA A 339 3.97 4.67 -30.07
N ARG A 340 2.72 4.83 -29.60
CA ARG A 340 1.72 5.72 -30.22
C ARG A 340 2.13 7.20 -30.12
N LEU A 341 2.60 7.63 -28.95
CA LEU A 341 3.06 9.01 -28.72
C LEU A 341 4.30 9.38 -29.56
N MET A 342 5.16 8.41 -29.90
CA MET A 342 6.31 8.65 -30.79
C MET A 342 5.94 8.75 -32.27
N GLN A 343 4.73 8.33 -32.65
CA GLN A 343 4.24 8.35 -34.03
C GLN A 343 3.33 9.56 -34.33
N SER A 344 2.83 10.23 -33.29
CA SER A 344 2.09 11.50 -33.35
C SER A 344 3.03 12.69 -33.27
#